data_AF-A0A3D1PW36-F1
#
_entry.id   AF-A0A3D1PW36-F1
#
_cell.length_a   1.000
_cell.length_b   1.000
_cell.length_c   1.000
_cell.angle_alpha   90.00
_cell.angle_beta   90.00
_cell.angle_gamma   90.00
#
_symmetry.space_group_name_H-M   'P 1'
#
loop_
_entity.id
_entity.type
_entity.pdbx_description
1 polymer ?
#
loop_
_entity_poly.entity_id
_entity_poly.type
_entity_poly.pdbx_seq_one_letter_code
_entity_poly.pdbx_strand_id
1 'polypeptide(L)' 'MSQNTEYTVDPSRLVSPDAAPADAAEEVSLRPKTLDDYIGQEKAKNNLRIYLRAAQQRGEP' A
#
# COMPACT_ATOMS: atom_id res chain seq x y z
N MET A 1 -4.49 46.05 -13.84
CA MET A 1 -4.19 45.63 -12.46
C MET A 1 -5.07 44.42 -12.18
N SER A 2 -4.55 43.23 -12.50
CA SER A 2 -5.32 41.99 -12.42
C SER A 2 -5.09 41.36 -11.06
N GLN A 3 -6.20 41.00 -10.42
CA GLN A 3 -6.28 40.45 -9.08
C GLN A 3 -5.48 39.14 -9.00
N ASN A 4 -4.52 39.07 -8.07
CA ASN A 4 -3.89 37.81 -7.68
C ASN A 4 -4.90 37.05 -6.82
N THR A 5 -5.55 36.03 -7.40
CA THR A 5 -6.34 35.07 -6.63
C THR A 5 -5.38 34.28 -5.74
N GLU A 6 -5.36 34.60 -4.44
CA GLU A 6 -4.69 33.78 -3.43
C GLU A 6 -5.29 32.37 -3.46
N TYR A 7 -4.49 31.41 -3.90
CA TYR A 7 -4.79 29.99 -3.80
C TYR A 7 -4.57 29.59 -2.33
N THR A 8 -5.58 29.76 -1.47
CA THR A 8 -5.54 29.18 -0.13
C THR A 8 -5.65 27.66 -0.29
N VAL A 9 -4.50 26.99 -0.40
CA VAL A 9 -4.41 25.53 -0.21
C VAL A 9 -5.02 25.21 1.15
N ASP A 10 -6.09 24.40 1.18
CA ASP A 10 -6.59 23.84 2.43
C ASP A 10 -5.42 23.06 3.07
N PRO A 11 -4.93 23.46 4.25
CA PRO A 11 -3.75 22.86 4.86
C PRO A 11 -3.96 21.39 5.25
N SER A 12 -5.16 20.81 5.08
CA SER A 12 -5.52 19.52 5.65
C SER A 12 -5.23 18.26 4.83
N ARG A 13 -4.74 18.32 3.57
CA ARG A 13 -4.09 17.12 2.98
C ARG A 13 -3.17 17.41 1.78
N LEU A 14 -1.86 17.42 2.05
CA LEU A 14 -0.79 17.42 1.03
C LEU A 14 -0.63 16.08 0.30
N VAL A 15 -1.31 15.04 0.75
CA VAL A 15 -1.23 13.68 0.20
C VAL A 15 -2.63 13.20 -0.12
N SER A 16 -2.80 12.36 -1.15
CA SER A 16 -4.05 11.66 -1.48
C SER A 16 -3.92 10.17 -1.14
N PRO A 17 -4.98 9.46 -0.69
CA PRO A 17 -4.94 8.01 -0.58
C PRO A 17 -5.19 7.33 -1.94
N ASP A 18 -5.65 8.10 -2.94
CA ASP A 18 -5.86 7.60 -4.30
C ASP A 18 -4.53 7.39 -5.01
N ALA A 19 -4.42 6.27 -5.72
CA ALA A 19 -3.24 5.95 -6.52
C ALA A 19 -3.08 6.94 -7.67
N ALA A 20 -1.91 7.57 -7.76
CA ALA A 20 -1.48 8.33 -8.91
C ALA A 20 -0.88 7.40 -9.97
N PRO A 21 -0.88 7.79 -11.26
CA PRO A 21 -0.27 6.98 -12.32
C PRO A 21 1.21 6.65 -12.11
N ALA A 22 1.96 7.53 -11.42
CA ALA A 22 3.36 7.31 -11.10
C ALA A 22 3.57 6.23 -10.01
N ASP A 23 2.64 6.09 -9.07
CA ASP A 23 2.73 5.12 -7.97
C ASP A 23 2.75 3.69 -8.51
N ALA A 24 2.01 3.41 -9.58
CA ALA A 24 1.93 2.08 -10.17
C ALA A 24 3.28 1.56 -10.71
N ALA A 25 4.12 2.43 -11.27
CA ALA A 25 5.40 2.03 -11.84
C ALA A 25 6.45 1.75 -10.75
N GLU A 26 6.47 2.58 -9.71
CA GLU A 26 7.48 2.50 -8.64
C GLU A 26 7.09 1.48 -7.57
N GLU A 27 5.82 1.40 -7.17
CA GLU A 27 5.37 0.47 -6.12
C GLU A 27 5.53 -1.00 -6.53
N VAL A 28 5.33 -1.35 -7.80
CA VAL A 28 5.46 -2.74 -8.27
C VAL A 28 6.86 -3.29 -8.01
N SER A 29 7.88 -2.45 -8.13
CA SER A 29 9.27 -2.85 -7.90
C SER A 29 9.64 -2.92 -6.42
N LEU A 30 8.95 -2.15 -5.57
CA LEU A 30 9.23 -2.06 -4.13
C LEU A 30 8.46 -3.08 -3.29
N ARG A 31 7.37 -3.63 -3.83
CA ARG A 31 6.53 -4.60 -3.10
C ARG A 31 7.26 -5.95 -2.93
N PRO A 32 7.34 -6.47 -1.69
CA PRO A 32 7.88 -7.81 -1.44
C PRO A 32 7.10 -8.88 -2.22
N LYS A 33 7.82 -9.84 -2.84
CA LYS A 33 7.21 -10.86 -3.72
C LYS A 33 6.64 -12.03 -2.93
N THR A 34 7.27 -12.34 -1.81
CA THR A 34 6.85 -13.41 -0.90
C THR A 34 6.57 -12.84 0.48
N LEU A 35 5.85 -13.60 1.30
CA LEU A 35 5.60 -13.23 2.69
C LEU A 35 6.91 -13.12 3.51
N ASP A 36 7.95 -13.84 3.09
CA ASP A 36 9.24 -13.86 3.77
C ASP A 36 10.08 -12.61 3.46
N ASP A 37 9.83 -11.97 2.32
CA ASP A 37 10.49 -10.72 1.92
C ASP A 37 9.99 -9.50 2.73
N TYR A 38 8.88 -9.62 3.48
CA TYR A 38 8.38 -8.56 4.34
C TYR A 38 9.22 -8.40 5.61
N ILE A 39 9.74 -7.19 5.79
CA ILE A 39 10.54 -6.84 6.98
C ILE A 39 9.63 -6.43 8.14
N GLY A 40 9.79 -7.10 9.29
CA GLY A 40 9.02 -6.86 10.50
C GLY A 40 7.62 -7.50 10.50
N GLN A 41 6.75 -7.03 11.41
CA GLN A 41 5.37 -7.54 11.59
C GLN A 41 5.27 -9.06 11.83
N GLU A 42 6.18 -9.63 12.61
CA GLU A 42 6.30 -11.09 12.80
C GLU A 42 5.00 -11.78 13.24
N LYS A 43 4.23 -11.17 14.15
CA LYS A 43 2.94 -11.71 14.59
C LYS A 43 1.94 -11.83 13.43
N ALA A 44 1.84 -10.80 12.59
CA ALA A 44 0.93 -10.80 11.45
C ALA A 44 1.37 -11.81 10.39
N LYS A 45 2.67 -11.84 10.05
CA LYS A 45 3.22 -12.82 9.11
C LYS A 45 2.94 -14.26 9.57
N ASN A 46 3.11 -14.55 10.86
CA ASN A 46 2.85 -15.89 11.41
C ASN A 46 1.37 -16.29 11.31
N ASN A 47 0.45 -15.38 11.63
CA ASN A 47 -0.99 -15.65 11.47
C ASN A 47 -1.33 -15.91 10.01
N LEU A 48 -0.80 -15.09 9.10
CA LEU A 48 -1.06 -15.24 7.67
C LEU A 48 -0.51 -16.57 7.13
N ARG A 49 0.66 -17.03 7.58
CA ARG A 49 1.19 -18.37 7.23
C ARG A 49 0.23 -19.50 7.63
N ILE A 50 -0.38 -19.41 8.82
CA ILE A 50 -1.36 -20.42 9.28
C ILE A 50 -2.58 -20.41 8.37
N TYR A 51 -3.11 -19.24 8.04
CA TYR A 51 -4.29 -19.12 7.18
C TYR A 51 -4.03 -19.61 5.76
N LEU A 52 -2.90 -19.23 5.16
CA LEU A 52 -2.51 -19.68 3.83
C LEU A 52 -2.36 -21.20 3.78
N ARG A 53 -1.72 -21.81 4.78
CA ARG A 53 -1.62 -23.28 4.87
C ARG A 53 -2.99 -23.94 5.00
N ALA A 54 -3.87 -23.39 5.83
CA ALA A 54 -5.21 -23.93 6.02
C ALA A 54 -6.07 -23.81 4.74
N ALA A 55 -5.98 -22.68 4.03
CA ALA A 55 -6.66 -22.46 2.75
C ALA A 55 -6.17 -23.46 1.68
N GLN A 56 -4.86 -23.65 1.56
CA GLN A 56 -4.26 -24.64 0.67
C GLN A 56 -4.76 -26.06 0.98
N GLN A 57 -4.85 -26.43 2.26
CA GLN A 57 -5.37 -27.74 2.67
C GLN A 57 -6.86 -27.92 2.34
N ARG A 58 -7.63 -26.83 2.33
CA ARG A 58 -9.04 -26.85 1.90
C ARG A 58 -9.21 -26.85 0.38
N GLY A 59 -8.14 -26.65 -0.38
CA GLY A 59 -8.19 -26.53 -1.84
C GLY A 59 -8.81 -25.22 -2.31
N GLU A 60 -8.76 -24.18 -1.49
CA GLU A 60 -9.21 -22.84 -1.87
C GLU A 60 -8.18 -22.19 -2.81
N PRO A 61 -8.62 -21.57 -3.92
CA PRO A 61 -7.73 -20.93 -4.90
C PRO A 61 -7.04 -19.68 -4.37
#